data_AF-A0A967CT92-F1
#
_entry.id   AF-A0A967CT92-F1
#
_cell.length_a   1.000
_cell.length_b   1.000
_cell.length_c   1.000
_cell.angle_alpha   90.00
_cell.angle_beta   90.00
_cell.angle_gamma   90.00
#
_symmetry.space_group_name_H-M   'P 1'
#
loop_
_entity.id
_entity.type
_entity.pdbx_description
1 polymer ?
#
loop_
_entity_poly.entity_id
_entity_poly.type
_entity_poly.pdbx_seq_one_letter_code
_entity_poly.pdbx_strand_id
1 'polypeptide(L)'
;MERILVINPNSTETVTKGIDAAMEPLRMNGGPIIECVTLKDGPPGIESQAHVEQVVGPIGKMVTKRDNDCSAFVIACYSDPGL
;
A
#
# COMPACT_ATOMS: atom_id res chain seq x y z
N MET A 1 -14.88 -12.96 1.05
CA MET A 1 -15.04 -11.68 0.35
C MET A 1 -13.67 -11.29 -0.15
N GLU A 2 -13.52 -10.98 -1.45
CA GLU A 2 -12.21 -10.64 -2.03
C GLU A 2 -11.67 -9.36 -1.42
N ARG A 3 -10.33 -9.25 -1.33
CA ARG A 3 -9.65 -8.13 -0.68
C ARG A 3 -8.51 -7.61 -1.54
N ILE A 4 -8.42 -6.29 -1.65
CA ILE A 4 -7.30 -5.59 -2.28
C ILE A 4 -6.55 -4.83 -1.19
N LEU A 5 -5.25 -5.10 -1.05
CA LEU A 5 -4.40 -4.37 -0.13
C LEU A 5 -3.70 -3.21 -0.85
N VAL A 6 -4.03 -1.99 -0.45
CA VAL A 6 -3.44 -0.75 -0.97
C VAL A 6 -2.35 -0.29 0.01
N ILE A 7 -1.10 -0.40 -0.42
CA ILE A 7 0.08 -0.21 0.42
C ILE A 7 0.63 1.20 0.18
N ASN A 8 0.58 2.07 1.18
CA ASN A 8 1.42 3.26 1.21
C ASN A 8 2.86 2.82 1.55
N PRO A 9 3.86 3.03 0.68
CA PRO A 9 5.23 2.59 0.95
C PRO A 9 5.98 3.49 1.95
N ASN A 10 5.41 4.64 2.33
CA ASN A 10 5.96 5.48 3.40
C ASN A 10 5.27 5.22 4.75
N SER A 11 5.87 5.71 5.83
CA SER A 11 5.39 5.52 7.20
C SER A 11 4.43 6.60 7.71
N THR A 12 4.05 7.57 6.87
CA THR A 12 3.16 8.67 7.29
C THR A 12 1.69 8.28 7.22
N GLU A 13 1.06 8.12 8.40
CA GLU A 13 -0.35 7.72 8.49
C GLU A 13 -1.33 8.69 7.80
N THR A 14 -1.05 9.99 7.83
CA THR A 14 -1.88 11.00 7.14
C THR A 14 -1.92 10.76 5.63
N VAL A 15 -0.84 10.26 5.04
CA VAL A 15 -0.80 9.88 3.62
C VAL A 15 -1.70 8.67 3.38
N THR A 16 -1.64 7.65 4.24
CA THR A 16 -2.54 6.49 4.15
C THR A 16 -4.01 6.86 4.30
N LYS A 17 -4.34 7.80 5.21
CA LYS A 17 -5.71 8.33 5.33
C LYS A 17 -6.16 9.06 4.06
N GLY A 18 -5.28 9.83 3.43
CA GLY A 18 -5.56 10.49 2.16
C GLY A 18 -5.80 9.50 1.02
N ILE A 19 -4.98 8.45 0.93
CA ILE A 19 -5.17 7.33 -0.01
C ILE A 19 -6.53 6.66 0.25
N ASP A 20 -6.84 6.34 1.50
CA ASP A 20 -8.09 5.66 1.86
C ASP A 20 -9.33 6.47 1.48
N ALA A 21 -9.32 7.79 1.74
CA ALA A 21 -10.38 8.69 1.32
C ALA A 21 -10.52 8.74 -0.22
N ALA A 22 -9.40 8.70 -0.95
CA ALA A 22 -9.40 8.68 -2.41
C ALA A 22 -9.95 7.35 -2.99
N MET A 23 -9.97 6.27 -2.21
CA MET A 23 -10.55 4.98 -2.63
C MET A 23 -12.07 4.96 -2.51
N GLU A 24 -12.71 5.91 -1.84
CA GLU A 24 -14.16 5.90 -1.59
C GLU A 24 -15.01 5.68 -2.86
N PRO A 25 -14.73 6.35 -4.01
CA PRO A 25 -15.50 6.12 -5.24
C PRO A 25 -15.40 4.68 -5.79
N LEU A 26 -14.37 3.93 -5.39
CA LEU A 26 -14.13 2.54 -5.82
C LEU A 26 -14.79 1.51 -4.89
N ARG A 27 -15.31 1.94 -3.72
CA ARG A 27 -15.98 1.07 -2.74
C ARG A 27 -17.43 0.80 -3.16
N MET A 28 -17.58 0.05 -4.25
CA MET A 28 -18.88 -0.29 -4.84
C MET A 28 -19.54 -1.49 -4.12
N ASN A 29 -20.89 -1.51 -4.10
CA ASN A 29 -21.63 -2.64 -3.54
C ASN A 29 -21.31 -3.93 -4.33
N GLY A 30 -21.01 -5.03 -3.61
CA GLY A 30 -20.54 -6.28 -4.21
C GLY A 30 -19.09 -6.26 -4.70
N GLY A 31 -18.38 -5.14 -4.58
CA GLY A 31 -16.94 -5.04 -4.86
C GLY A 31 -16.06 -5.64 -3.76
N PRO A 32 -14.75 -5.75 -4.01
CA PRO A 32 -13.80 -6.25 -3.01
C PRO A 32 -13.66 -5.26 -1.85
N ILE A 33 -13.20 -5.77 -0.71
CA ILE A 33 -12.78 -4.93 0.41
C ILE A 33 -11.46 -4.25 0.01
N ILE A 34 -11.46 -2.92 -0.05
CA ILE A 34 -10.23 -2.13 -0.21
C ILE A 34 -9.67 -1.81 1.18
N GLU A 35 -8.46 -2.27 1.48
CA GLU A 35 -7.77 -2.03 2.74
C GLU A 35 -6.51 -1.20 2.50
N CYS A 36 -6.45 0.01 3.04
CA CYS A 36 -5.27 0.87 2.95
C CYS A 36 -4.37 0.69 4.17
N VAL A 37 -3.08 0.43 3.96
CA VAL A 37 -2.11 0.19 5.05
C VAL A 37 -0.92 1.12 4.98
N THR A 38 -0.36 1.41 6.15
CA THR A 38 0.88 2.19 6.31
C THR A 38 2.06 1.24 6.46
N LEU A 39 3.12 1.42 5.68
CA LEU A 39 4.36 0.67 5.83
C LEU A 39 5.23 1.32 6.92
N LYS A 40 5.02 0.90 8.17
CA LYS A 40 5.66 1.52 9.35
C LYS A 40 7.18 1.51 9.33
N ASP A 41 7.78 0.52 8.68
CA ASP A 41 9.25 0.38 8.56
C ASP A 41 9.85 1.22 7.41
N GLY A 42 9.02 1.97 6.67
CA GLY A 42 9.44 2.85 5.58
C GLY A 42 9.84 4.25 6.05
N PRO A 43 10.48 5.05 5.18
CA PRO A 43 10.74 6.47 5.46
C PRO A 43 9.43 7.26 5.53
N PRO A 44 9.41 8.47 6.12
CA PRO A 44 8.20 9.32 6.17
C PRO A 44 7.63 9.69 4.79
N GLY A 45 8.49 9.74 3.77
CA GLY A 45 8.14 10.00 2.38
C GLY A 45 9.14 9.35 1.42
N ILE A 46 8.73 9.13 0.16
CA ILE A 46 9.62 8.64 -0.90
C ILE A 46 10.09 9.85 -1.70
N GLU A 47 11.32 10.29 -1.47
CA GLU A 47 11.86 11.56 -2.00
C GLU A 47 13.21 11.40 -2.68
N SER A 48 13.81 10.21 -2.57
CA SER A 48 15.11 9.89 -3.15
C SER A 48 15.15 8.45 -3.62
N GLN A 49 16.11 8.12 -4.48
CA GLN A 49 16.36 6.74 -4.90
C GLN A 49 16.65 5.82 -3.71
N ALA A 50 17.36 6.31 -2.69
CA ALA A 50 17.62 5.56 -1.46
C ALA A 50 16.32 5.19 -0.71
N HIS A 51 15.32 6.08 -0.71
CA HIS A 51 14.01 5.78 -0.12
C HIS A 51 13.27 4.70 -0.91
N VAL A 52 13.35 4.73 -2.25
CA VAL A 52 12.77 3.68 -3.12
C VAL A 52 13.39 2.32 -2.79
N GLU A 53 14.72 2.24 -2.75
CA GLU A 53 15.44 1.00 -2.46
C GLU A 53 15.14 0.46 -1.05
N GLN A 54 15.03 1.34 -0.06
CA GLN A 54 14.73 0.98 1.33
C GLN A 54 13.40 0.22 1.48
N VAL A 55 12.39 0.55 0.66
CA VAL A 55 11.02 0.03 0.86
C VAL A 55 10.71 -1.24 0.07
N VAL A 56 11.51 -1.62 -0.94
CA VAL A 56 11.28 -2.84 -1.75
C VAL A 56 11.17 -4.08 -0.87
N GLY A 57 12.15 -4.30 0.03
CA GLY A 57 12.15 -5.45 0.94
C GLY A 57 10.94 -5.46 1.90
N PRO A 58 10.66 -4.37 2.63
CA PRO A 58 9.46 -4.24 3.47
C PRO A 58 8.13 -4.46 2.73
N ILE A 59 7.96 -3.95 1.50
CA ILE A 59 6.77 -4.22 0.66
C ILE A 59 6.65 -5.72 0.38
N GLY A 60 7.73 -6.36 -0.08
CA GLY A 60 7.73 -7.80 -0.34
C GLY A 60 7.32 -8.62 0.88
N LYS A 61 7.83 -8.28 2.07
CA LYS A 61 7.44 -8.94 3.34
C LYS A 61 5.94 -8.75 3.64
N MET A 62 5.39 -7.56 3.39
CA MET A 62 3.96 -7.31 3.58
C MET A 62 3.12 -8.16 2.65
N VAL A 63 3.48 -8.22 1.36
CA VAL A 63 2.79 -9.06 0.36
C VAL A 63 2.83 -10.53 0.78
N THR A 64 4.00 -11.08 1.08
CA THR A 64 4.12 -12.48 1.54
C THR A 64 3.29 -12.76 2.80
N LYS A 65 3.25 -11.83 3.75
CA LYS A 65 2.45 -11.97 4.98
C LYS A 65 0.94 -12.00 4.70
N ARG A 66 0.50 -11.34 3.63
CA ARG A 66 -0.91 -11.11 3.28
C ARG A 66 -1.40 -11.91 2.07
N ASP A 67 -0.53 -12.77 1.52
CA ASP A 67 -0.79 -13.54 0.30
C ASP A 67 -2.04 -14.45 0.42
N ASN A 68 -2.30 -15.00 1.61
CA ASN A 68 -3.43 -15.90 1.83
C ASN A 68 -4.77 -15.18 2.11
N ASP A 69 -4.77 -13.87 2.40
CA ASP A 69 -5.98 -13.13 2.77
C ASP A 69 -6.31 -11.95 1.84
N CYS A 70 -5.49 -11.74 0.81
CA CYS A 70 -5.67 -10.73 -0.23
C CYS A 70 -5.70 -11.37 -1.62
N SER A 71 -6.59 -10.89 -2.48
CA SER A 71 -6.71 -11.30 -3.88
C SER A 71 -5.85 -10.45 -4.82
N ALA A 72 -5.46 -9.25 -4.39
CA ALA A 72 -4.57 -8.36 -5.13
C ALA A 72 -3.86 -7.35 -4.21
N PHE A 73 -2.79 -6.74 -4.74
CA PHE A 73 -1.97 -5.74 -4.07
C PHE A 73 -1.79 -4.51 -4.96
N VAL A 74 -1.79 -3.33 -4.36
CA VAL A 74 -1.53 -2.04 -5.02
C VAL A 74 -0.44 -1.33 -4.24
N ILE A 75 0.60 -0.86 -4.92
CA ILE A 75 1.58 0.07 -4.34
C ILE A 75 1.07 1.48 -4.61
N ALA A 76 0.64 2.20 -3.57
CA ALA A 76 0.06 3.54 -3.69
C ALA A 76 1.16 4.62 -3.73
N CYS A 77 2.04 4.54 -4.71
CA CYS A 77 3.13 5.49 -4.90
C CYS A 77 3.50 5.61 -6.37
N TYR A 78 3.68 6.85 -6.85
CA TYR A 78 3.94 7.13 -8.26
C TYR A 78 5.22 6.47 -8.81
N SER A 79 6.19 6.17 -7.96
CA SER A 79 7.45 5.54 -8.36
C SER A 79 7.42 4.01 -8.33
N ASP A 80 6.30 3.40 -7.96
CA ASP A 80 6.09 1.94 -7.83
C ASP A 80 7.31 1.14 -7.32
N PRO A 81 7.81 1.42 -6.09
CA PRO A 81 9.04 0.79 -5.62
C PRO A 81 9.01 -0.75 -5.63
N GLY A 82 9.86 -1.35 -6.47
CA GLY A 82 10.04 -2.80 -6.54
C GLY A 82 9.22 -3.53 -7.61
N LEU A 83 8.50 -2.80 -8.47
CA LEU A 83 7.85 -3.31 -9.68
C LEU A 83 8.62 -2.86 -10.94
#